data_AF-A0AAD1ZJF9-F1
#
_entry.id   AF-A0AAD1ZJF9-F1
#
_cell.length_a   1.000
_cell.length_b   1.000
_cell.length_c   1.000
_cell.angle_alpha   90.00
_cell.angle_beta   90.00
_cell.angle_gamma   90.00
#
_symmetry.space_group_name_H-M   'P 1'
#
loop_
_entity.id
_entity.type
_entity.pdbx_description
1 polymer ?
#
loop_
_entity_poly.entity_id
_entity_poly.type
_entity_poly.pdbx_seq_one_letter_code
_entity_poly.pdbx_strand_id
1 'polypeptide(L)'
;MEECSSSTKRARPKDEFIRLVFSWSLEDIFNEDLYRNQVEKIPELHQSVDQYLGSYVFPLLEETRAELASAMDGVYNAPFAEVIALDAAKPYDTHTLLYNVKVDKWKNRLGHSDRKPYRTLPGDVVLLLTGKPESVADLQQVGWTWTFASVTNIAEVENDDNYTSTDFRVKAENRIEVEDEQHKSLYVVFLANITTNQRIWNALCMRKNLDIIETVLSKNDRLSLLQFFIFSSYIFLPIICLKLMAFIDQRCFGLYD
;
A
#
# COMPACT_ATOMS: atom_id res chain seq x y z
N MET A 1 22.46 9.25 3.60
CA MET A 1 22.69 7.83 3.93
C MET A 1 22.31 7.66 5.39
N GLU A 2 21.06 7.28 5.66
CA GLU A 2 20.68 6.87 7.00
C GLU A 2 21.01 5.39 7.16
N GLU A 3 21.90 5.16 8.12
CA GLU A 3 22.47 3.89 8.48
C GLU A 3 21.49 3.13 9.37
N CYS A 4 21.05 1.95 8.94
CA CYS A 4 20.18 1.08 9.74
C CYS A 4 21.00 0.40 10.86
N SER A 5 21.37 1.15 11.90
CA SER A 5 21.93 0.57 13.13
C SER A 5 21.45 1.31 14.39
N SER A 6 20.56 0.68 15.15
CA SER A 6 20.68 0.49 16.61
C SER A 6 19.51 -0.35 17.14
N SER A 7 19.76 -1.01 18.27
CA SER A 7 18.99 -2.08 18.86
C SER A 7 17.75 -1.61 19.63
N THR A 8 16.60 -1.69 18.98
CA THR A 8 15.25 -1.78 19.60
C THR A 8 14.51 -2.87 18.84
N LYS A 9 13.64 -3.67 19.51
CA LYS A 9 12.88 -4.79 18.89
C LYS A 9 12.47 -4.43 17.46
N ARG A 10 13.20 -4.95 16.45
CA ARG A 10 13.08 -4.48 15.07
C ARG A 10 11.66 -4.76 14.60
N ALA A 11 10.94 -3.72 14.17
CA ALA A 11 9.66 -3.87 13.49
C ALA A 11 9.87 -4.81 12.29
N ARG A 12 8.88 -5.67 11.98
CA ARG A 12 9.00 -6.52 10.80
C ARG A 12 9.05 -5.65 9.55
N PRO A 13 9.76 -6.02 8.47
CA PRO A 13 9.84 -5.17 7.28
C PRO A 13 8.47 -4.80 6.69
N LYS A 14 7.47 -5.70 6.77
CA LYS A 14 6.08 -5.40 6.43
C LYS A 14 5.49 -4.22 7.22
N ASP A 15 5.78 -4.16 8.52
CA ASP A 15 5.29 -3.09 9.39
C ASP A 15 5.99 -1.76 9.09
N GLU A 16 7.25 -1.80 8.69
CA GLU A 16 8.02 -0.63 8.25
C GLU A 16 7.45 -0.03 6.96
N PHE A 17 7.15 -0.86 5.96
CA PHE A 17 6.53 -0.40 4.71
C PHE A 17 5.19 0.30 4.94
N ILE A 18 4.30 -0.30 5.74
CA ILE A 18 3.00 0.29 6.07
C ILE A 18 3.17 1.63 6.78
N ARG A 19 4.09 1.72 7.75
CA ARG A 19 4.35 2.97 8.47
C ARG A 19 4.87 4.06 7.54
N LEU A 20 5.77 3.72 6.62
CA LEU A 20 6.26 4.68 5.63
C LEU A 20 5.12 5.18 4.75
N VAL A 21 4.29 4.29 4.22
CA VAL A 21 3.13 4.67 3.39
C VAL A 21 2.12 5.50 4.17
N PHE A 22 1.90 5.21 5.46
CA PHE A 22 0.93 5.92 6.29
C PHE A 22 1.45 7.25 6.86
N SER A 23 2.77 7.45 6.84
CA SER A 23 3.39 8.73 7.20
C SER A 23 3.25 9.82 6.13
N TRP A 24 2.88 9.47 4.90
CA TRP A 24 2.68 10.45 3.83
C TRP A 24 1.49 11.37 4.12
N SER A 25 1.73 12.67 3.99
CA SER A 25 0.66 13.66 3.96
C SER A 25 -0.09 13.61 2.64
N LEU A 26 -1.23 14.31 2.57
CA LEU A 26 -1.95 14.47 1.31
C LEU A 26 -1.11 15.18 0.23
N GLU A 27 -0.29 16.14 0.65
CA GLU A 27 0.65 16.85 -0.22
C GLU A 27 1.70 15.89 -0.76
N ASP A 28 2.30 15.04 0.09
CA ASP A 28 3.26 14.02 -0.34
C ASP A 28 2.62 13.05 -1.35
N ILE A 29 1.38 12.62 -1.09
CA ILE A 29 0.66 11.69 -1.97
C ILE A 29 0.40 12.32 -3.33
N PHE A 30 0.01 13.58 -3.42
CA PHE A 30 -0.24 14.23 -4.71
C PHE A 30 1.01 14.85 -5.36
N ASN A 31 2.14 14.89 -4.65
CA ASN A 31 3.40 15.39 -5.18
C ASN A 31 4.06 14.36 -6.10
N GLU A 32 3.93 14.56 -7.42
CA GLU A 32 4.58 13.72 -8.42
C GLU A 32 6.12 13.81 -8.43
N ASP A 33 6.68 14.86 -7.82
CA ASP A 33 8.12 15.06 -7.72
C ASP A 33 8.72 14.54 -6.40
N LEU A 34 7.93 13.93 -5.49
CA LEU A 34 8.35 13.51 -4.15
C LEU A 34 9.66 12.67 -4.17
N TYR A 35 9.76 11.75 -5.12
CA TYR A 35 10.92 10.87 -5.30
C TYR A 35 11.67 11.10 -6.62
N ARG A 36 11.43 12.22 -7.32
CA ARG A 36 11.98 12.45 -8.68
C ARG A 36 13.50 12.30 -8.77
N ASN A 37 14.23 12.74 -7.75
CA ASN A 37 15.69 12.69 -7.73
C ASN A 37 16.23 11.37 -7.16
N GLN A 38 15.35 10.48 -6.70
CA GLN A 38 15.70 9.20 -6.08
C GLN A 38 15.27 8.02 -6.96
N VAL A 39 14.27 8.21 -7.81
CA VAL A 39 13.90 7.29 -8.90
C VAL A 39 14.86 7.51 -10.07
N GLU A 40 16.03 6.90 -9.95
CA GLU A 40 17.02 6.87 -11.03
C GLU A 40 16.74 5.72 -12.00
N LYS A 41 17.25 5.83 -13.23
CA LYS A 41 17.25 4.71 -14.17
C LYS A 41 17.99 3.53 -13.54
N ILE A 42 17.31 2.39 -13.44
CA ILE A 42 17.92 1.18 -12.89
C ILE A 42 19.12 0.79 -13.75
N PRO A 43 20.34 0.70 -13.17
CA PRO A 43 21.53 0.29 -13.91
C PRO A 43 21.37 -1.10 -14.53
N GLU A 44 21.91 -1.29 -15.73
CA GLU A 44 21.96 -2.63 -16.34
C GLU A 44 22.87 -3.57 -15.52
N LEU A 45 23.90 -3.01 -14.88
CA LEU A 45 24.89 -3.73 -14.09
C LEU A 45 24.98 -3.14 -12.70
N HIS A 46 25.05 -4.00 -11.70
CA HIS A 46 25.22 -3.61 -10.30
C HIS A 46 26.51 -4.21 -9.76
N GLN A 47 27.26 -3.42 -8.98
CA GLN A 47 28.55 -3.86 -8.43
C GLN A 47 28.39 -4.66 -7.13
N SER A 48 27.19 -4.66 -6.54
CA SER A 48 26.86 -5.40 -5.34
C SER A 48 25.37 -5.72 -5.25
N VAL A 49 25.02 -6.72 -4.44
CA VAL A 49 23.63 -7.05 -4.11
C VAL A 49 22.92 -5.86 -3.46
N ASP A 50 23.62 -5.06 -2.65
CA ASP A 50 23.04 -3.92 -1.95
C ASP A 50 22.68 -2.79 -2.91
N GLN A 51 23.53 -2.53 -3.92
CA GLN A 51 23.18 -1.61 -5.00
C GLN A 51 21.99 -2.13 -5.83
N TYR A 52 21.97 -3.43 -6.14
CA TYR A 52 20.86 -4.05 -6.85
C TYR A 52 19.54 -3.90 -6.11
N LEU A 53 19.45 -4.37 -4.86
CA LEU A 53 18.23 -4.30 -4.07
C LEU A 53 17.82 -2.85 -3.76
N GLY A 54 18.80 -1.98 -3.50
CA GLY A 54 18.58 -0.56 -3.24
C GLY A 54 17.95 0.19 -4.42
N SER A 55 18.28 -0.20 -5.65
CA SER A 55 17.75 0.45 -6.86
C SER A 55 16.22 0.34 -7.02
N TYR A 56 15.59 -0.66 -6.39
CA TYR A 56 14.14 -0.90 -6.47
C TYR A 56 13.35 -0.25 -5.33
N VAL A 57 14.01 0.31 -4.32
CA VAL A 57 13.33 0.89 -3.13
C VAL A 57 12.48 2.10 -3.53
N PHE A 58 13.08 3.12 -4.14
CA PHE A 58 12.35 4.34 -4.52
C PHE A 58 11.34 4.11 -5.65
N PRO A 59 11.62 3.29 -6.69
CA PRO A 59 10.60 2.94 -7.66
C PRO A 59 9.35 2.27 -7.05
N LEU A 60 9.54 1.38 -6.07
CA LEU A 60 8.42 0.75 -5.37
C LEU A 60 7.59 1.75 -4.56
N LEU A 61 8.27 2.69 -3.88
CA LEU A 61 7.60 3.76 -3.14
C LEU A 61 6.82 4.68 -4.07
N GLU A 62 7.42 5.06 -5.19
CA GLU A 62 6.78 5.92 -6.18
C GLU A 62 5.59 5.23 -6.88
N GLU A 63 5.70 3.94 -7.23
CA GLU A 63 4.56 3.16 -7.75
C GLU A 63 3.41 3.14 -6.71
N THR A 64 3.73 2.88 -5.45
CA THR A 64 2.72 2.83 -4.37
C THR A 64 2.09 4.20 -4.12
N ARG A 65 2.89 5.28 -4.14
CA ARG A 65 2.41 6.66 -4.01
C ARG A 65 1.46 7.01 -5.16
N ALA A 66 1.85 6.72 -6.40
CA ALA A 66 1.03 7.00 -7.58
C ALA A 66 -0.29 6.20 -7.58
N GLU A 67 -0.26 4.94 -7.16
CA GLU A 67 -1.48 4.12 -6.99
C GLU A 67 -2.43 4.74 -5.96
N LEU A 68 -1.91 5.17 -4.80
CA LEU A 68 -2.71 5.85 -3.78
C LEU A 68 -3.20 7.22 -4.23
N ALA A 69 -2.38 8.00 -4.95
CA ALA A 69 -2.77 9.29 -5.50
C ALA A 69 -3.97 9.14 -6.44
N SER A 70 -3.92 8.15 -7.35
CA SER A 70 -5.03 7.85 -8.26
C SER A 70 -6.28 7.39 -7.50
N ALA A 71 -6.13 6.55 -6.48
CA ALA A 71 -7.26 6.12 -5.66
C ALA A 71 -7.89 7.25 -4.85
N MET A 72 -7.07 8.17 -4.32
CA MET A 72 -7.49 9.33 -3.54
C MET A 72 -8.18 10.38 -4.42
N ASP A 73 -7.69 10.61 -5.63
CA ASP A 73 -8.35 11.48 -6.62
C ASP A 73 -9.76 10.96 -6.99
N GLY A 74 -9.90 9.63 -7.05
CA GLY A 74 -11.18 8.95 -7.29
C GLY A 74 -11.99 8.60 -6.04
N VAL A 75 -11.63 9.10 -4.84
CA VAL A 75 -12.14 8.59 -3.55
C VAL A 75 -13.67 8.62 -3.43
N TYR A 76 -14.30 9.64 -4.00
CA TYR A 76 -15.75 9.80 -3.96
C TYR A 76 -16.49 8.72 -4.75
N ASN A 77 -15.84 8.06 -5.70
CA ASN A 77 -16.40 6.96 -6.49
C ASN A 77 -16.08 5.57 -5.93
N ALA A 78 -15.15 5.49 -4.98
CA ALA A 78 -14.65 4.24 -4.47
C ALA A 78 -15.72 3.46 -3.65
N PRO A 79 -15.56 2.14 -3.50
CA PRO A 79 -16.38 1.35 -2.59
C PRO A 79 -16.29 1.91 -1.17
N PHE A 80 -17.44 2.10 -0.53
CA PHE A 80 -17.52 2.66 0.81
C PHE A 80 -18.57 1.96 1.66
N ALA A 81 -18.43 2.03 2.98
CA ALA A 81 -19.43 1.56 3.93
C ALA A 81 -19.49 2.49 5.15
N GLU A 82 -20.64 2.55 5.80
CA GLU A 82 -20.78 3.22 7.10
C GLU A 82 -20.29 2.28 8.20
N VAL A 83 -19.49 2.83 9.13
CA VAL A 83 -18.95 2.10 10.27
C VAL A 83 -20.00 2.08 11.38
N ILE A 84 -20.44 0.88 11.74
CA ILE A 84 -21.41 0.63 12.81
C ILE A 84 -20.69 0.54 14.17
N ALA A 85 -19.49 -0.06 14.19
CA ALA A 85 -18.70 -0.19 15.41
C ALA A 85 -17.21 -0.08 15.11
N LEU A 86 -16.49 0.59 16.00
CA LEU A 86 -15.04 0.76 15.95
C LEU A 86 -14.46 0.54 17.35
N ASP A 87 -13.99 -0.69 17.60
CA ASP A 87 -13.45 -1.07 18.91
C ASP A 87 -11.93 -1.20 18.86
N ALA A 88 -11.22 -0.47 19.73
CA ALA A 88 -9.78 -0.63 19.87
C ALA A 88 -9.42 -2.04 20.39
N ALA A 89 -8.61 -2.78 19.65
CA ALA A 89 -8.16 -4.13 19.99
C ALA A 89 -6.85 -4.08 20.80
N LYS A 90 -6.76 -4.90 21.85
CA LYS A 90 -5.52 -5.12 22.64
C LYS A 90 -4.59 -6.12 21.92
N PRO A 91 -3.24 -6.08 22.11
CA PRO A 91 -2.53 -5.36 23.16
C PRO A 91 -1.87 -4.06 22.69
N TYR A 92 -1.76 -3.14 23.65
CA TYR A 92 -1.02 -1.89 23.59
C TYR A 92 0.48 -2.14 23.42
N ASP A 93 0.92 -2.56 22.24
CA ASP A 93 2.28 -2.23 21.79
C ASP A 93 2.26 -0.76 21.35
N THR A 94 3.31 -0.04 21.72
CA THR A 94 3.31 1.42 21.88
C THR A 94 3.27 2.23 20.59
N HIS A 95 3.19 1.61 19.40
CA HIS A 95 3.30 2.33 18.13
C HIS A 95 2.26 1.94 17.07
N THR A 96 1.35 1.02 17.38
CA THR A 96 0.36 0.54 16.41
C THR A 96 -1.03 0.52 17.02
N LEU A 97 -1.99 1.18 16.37
CA LEU A 97 -3.40 1.14 16.78
C LEU A 97 -4.12 0.06 15.98
N LEU A 98 -4.63 -0.96 16.67
CA LEU A 98 -5.46 -2.00 16.08
C LEU A 98 -6.92 -1.72 16.41
N TYR A 99 -7.79 -1.80 15.41
CA TYR A 99 -9.23 -1.64 15.56
C TYR A 99 -9.96 -2.82 14.96
N ASN A 100 -10.96 -3.34 15.68
CA ASN A 100 -11.99 -4.17 15.09
C ASN A 100 -13.05 -3.22 14.51
N VAL A 101 -13.29 -3.33 13.21
CA VAL A 101 -14.22 -2.49 12.45
C VAL A 101 -15.39 -3.37 12.04
N LYS A 102 -16.59 -2.89 12.34
CA LYS A 102 -17.83 -3.43 11.80
C LYS A 102 -18.51 -2.40 10.92
N VAL A 103 -18.89 -2.79 9.71
CA VAL A 103 -19.59 -1.94 8.75
C VAL A 103 -20.98 -2.46 8.43
N ASP A 104 -21.86 -1.57 7.95
CA ASP A 104 -23.20 -1.95 7.49
C ASP A 104 -23.13 -2.81 6.23
N LYS A 105 -22.99 -2.17 5.07
CA LYS A 105 -22.84 -2.82 3.78
C LYS A 105 -21.95 -2.00 2.88
N TRP A 106 -21.12 -2.69 2.11
CA TRP A 106 -20.32 -2.06 1.07
C TRP A 106 -21.23 -1.58 -0.07
N LYS A 107 -21.10 -0.29 -0.40
CA LYS A 107 -21.82 0.41 -1.45
C LYS A 107 -20.81 0.83 -2.51
N ASN A 108 -21.16 0.64 -3.78
CA ASN A 108 -20.40 1.14 -4.92
C ASN A 108 -21.20 2.29 -5.53
N ARG A 109 -20.59 3.48 -5.71
CA ARG A 109 -21.30 4.61 -6.36
C ARG A 109 -21.55 4.37 -7.85
N LEU A 110 -20.62 3.71 -8.54
CA LEU A 110 -20.64 3.49 -9.99
C LEU A 110 -21.25 2.14 -10.42
N GLY A 111 -21.91 1.41 -9.51
CA GLY A 111 -22.39 0.05 -9.78
C GLY A 111 -23.80 0.00 -10.37
N HIS A 112 -23.91 -0.44 -11.63
CA HIS A 112 -25.09 -1.16 -12.11
C HIS A 112 -25.37 -2.35 -11.16
N SER A 113 -26.65 -2.69 -10.96
CA SER A 113 -27.15 -3.64 -9.95
C SER A 113 -26.60 -5.08 -10.07
N ASP A 114 -25.78 -5.37 -11.07
CA ASP A 114 -25.25 -6.67 -11.46
C ASP A 114 -23.80 -6.93 -11.02
N ARG A 115 -23.06 -5.91 -10.56
CA ARG A 115 -21.68 -6.10 -10.07
C ARG A 115 -21.66 -6.60 -8.63
N LYS A 116 -20.87 -7.66 -8.39
CA LYS A 116 -20.64 -8.19 -7.05
C LYS A 116 -20.10 -7.06 -6.14
N PRO A 117 -20.66 -6.86 -4.95
CA PRO A 117 -20.19 -5.83 -4.04
C PRO A 117 -18.73 -6.08 -3.64
N TYR A 118 -18.02 -4.99 -3.34
CA TYR A 118 -16.62 -5.05 -2.93
C TYR A 118 -16.46 -5.94 -1.69
N ARG A 119 -15.43 -6.80 -1.72
CA ARG A 119 -15.07 -7.67 -0.61
C ARG A 119 -13.76 -7.19 -0.01
N THR A 120 -13.76 -6.92 1.29
CA THR A 120 -12.55 -6.64 2.05
C THR A 120 -11.59 -7.83 2.01
N LEU A 121 -10.31 -7.56 1.81
CA LEU A 121 -9.19 -8.48 1.71
C LEU A 121 -8.05 -8.03 2.64
N PRO A 122 -7.23 -8.97 3.16
CA PRO A 122 -6.01 -8.58 3.85
C PRO A 122 -5.08 -7.80 2.92
N GLY A 123 -4.45 -6.75 3.46
CA GLY A 123 -3.58 -5.86 2.69
C GLY A 123 -4.29 -4.73 1.96
N ASP A 124 -5.63 -4.64 2.05
CA ASP A 124 -6.34 -3.45 1.62
C ASP A 124 -5.93 -2.25 2.48
N VAL A 125 -5.65 -1.13 1.82
CA VAL A 125 -5.57 0.19 2.41
C VAL A 125 -6.95 0.82 2.27
N VAL A 126 -7.48 1.25 3.40
CA VAL A 126 -8.75 1.95 3.49
C VAL A 126 -8.55 3.31 4.14
N LEU A 127 -9.44 4.22 3.81
CA LEU A 127 -9.57 5.52 4.44
C LEU A 127 -10.72 5.44 5.45
N LEU A 128 -10.46 5.82 6.69
CA LEU A 128 -11.51 6.01 7.69
C LEU A 128 -11.78 7.52 7.81
N LEU A 129 -13.03 7.95 7.65
CA LEU A 129 -13.42 9.36 7.46
C LEU A 129 -14.64 9.76 8.30
N THR A 130 -14.65 10.96 8.87
CA THR A 130 -15.81 11.51 9.63
C THR A 130 -16.94 12.07 8.74
N GLY A 131 -17.04 11.59 7.50
CA GLY A 131 -18.02 12.03 6.52
C GLY A 131 -17.96 11.17 5.26
N LYS A 132 -19.04 11.18 4.47
CA LYS A 132 -19.11 10.44 3.21
C LYS A 132 -18.51 11.29 2.10
N PRO A 133 -17.33 10.96 1.53
CA PRO A 133 -16.67 11.82 0.57
C PRO A 133 -17.47 11.93 -0.72
N GLU A 134 -17.82 13.15 -1.12
CA GLU A 134 -18.45 13.53 -2.38
C GLU A 134 -17.46 14.15 -3.36
N SER A 135 -16.36 14.71 -2.85
CA SER A 135 -15.27 15.25 -3.66
C SER A 135 -13.90 14.99 -2.98
N VAL A 136 -12.82 15.19 -3.73
CA VAL A 136 -11.45 15.17 -3.18
C VAL A 136 -11.23 16.33 -2.21
N ALA A 137 -11.88 17.48 -2.42
CA ALA A 137 -11.75 18.66 -1.57
C ALA A 137 -12.26 18.41 -0.14
N ASP A 138 -13.16 17.45 0.04
CA ASP A 138 -13.69 17.06 1.34
C ASP A 138 -12.57 16.56 2.28
N LEU A 139 -11.50 15.98 1.71
CA LEU A 139 -10.33 15.52 2.47
C LEU A 139 -9.50 16.65 3.08
N GLN A 140 -9.67 17.87 2.57
CA GLN A 140 -8.99 19.09 3.05
C GLN A 140 -9.95 20.04 3.78
N GLN A 141 -11.24 19.70 3.85
CA GLN A 141 -12.25 20.57 4.43
C GLN A 141 -12.11 20.63 5.96
N VAL A 142 -12.20 21.84 6.51
CA VAL A 142 -12.20 22.06 7.96
C VAL A 142 -13.33 21.26 8.62
N GLY A 143 -13.00 20.47 9.63
CA GLY A 143 -13.93 19.62 10.38
C GLY A 143 -14.06 18.19 9.87
N TRP A 144 -13.41 17.85 8.75
CA TRP A 144 -13.21 16.48 8.31
C TRP A 144 -11.90 15.94 8.85
N THR A 145 -11.95 14.75 9.46
CA THR A 145 -10.75 14.01 9.83
C THR A 145 -10.72 12.69 9.08
N TRP A 146 -9.52 12.28 8.70
CA TRP A 146 -9.30 11.00 8.07
C TRP A 146 -7.96 10.39 8.47
N THR A 147 -7.86 9.07 8.40
CA THR A 147 -6.59 8.35 8.54
C THR A 147 -6.56 7.15 7.63
N PHE A 148 -5.36 6.77 7.18
CA PHE A 148 -5.13 5.46 6.59
C PHE A 148 -5.27 4.36 7.63
N ALA A 149 -5.83 3.23 7.18
CA ALA A 149 -5.81 1.99 7.92
C ALA A 149 -5.57 0.80 6.96
N SER A 150 -4.83 -0.20 7.41
CA SER A 150 -4.52 -1.40 6.63
C SER A 150 -5.28 -2.59 7.20
N VAL A 151 -6.02 -3.31 6.37
CA VAL A 151 -6.73 -4.53 6.76
C VAL A 151 -5.71 -5.65 7.03
N THR A 152 -5.74 -6.20 8.24
CA THR A 152 -4.75 -7.20 8.70
C THR A 152 -5.32 -8.61 8.77
N ASN A 153 -6.53 -8.75 9.29
CA ASN A 153 -7.24 -10.01 9.41
C ASN A 153 -8.73 -9.76 9.18
N ILE A 154 -9.40 -10.75 8.61
CA ILE A 154 -10.84 -10.75 8.41
C ILE A 154 -11.37 -11.76 9.41
N ALA A 155 -12.42 -11.41 10.17
CA ALA A 155 -13.02 -12.41 11.03
C ALA A 155 -13.53 -13.56 10.14
N GLU A 156 -12.99 -14.76 10.34
CA GLU A 156 -13.49 -15.98 9.70
C GLU A 156 -14.86 -16.24 10.30
N VAL A 157 -15.91 -15.70 9.67
CA VAL A 157 -17.26 -16.11 9.99
C VAL A 157 -17.44 -17.47 9.34
N GLU A 158 -17.37 -18.53 10.14
CA GLU A 158 -17.85 -19.86 9.76
C GLU A 158 -19.34 -19.73 9.44
N ASN A 159 -19.68 -19.50 8.18
CA ASN A 159 -20.79 -20.07 7.41
C ASN A 159 -21.23 -19.17 6.25
N ASP A 160 -21.54 -19.86 5.16
CA ASP A 160 -22.42 -19.50 4.05
C ASP A 160 -22.04 -18.30 3.17
N ASP A 161 -21.42 -18.63 2.03
CA ASP A 161 -21.78 -18.15 0.71
C ASP A 161 -22.39 -16.73 0.61
N ASN A 162 -21.55 -15.79 0.16
CA ASN A 162 -21.90 -14.58 -0.59
C ASN A 162 -21.99 -13.23 0.15
N TYR A 163 -21.69 -13.12 1.45
CA TYR A 163 -21.63 -11.81 2.10
C TYR A 163 -20.20 -11.25 2.15
N THR A 164 -20.04 -10.02 1.64
CA THR A 164 -18.84 -9.19 1.81
C THR A 164 -18.55 -9.09 3.29
N SER A 165 -17.34 -9.46 3.74
CA SER A 165 -17.05 -9.44 5.18
C SER A 165 -17.23 -8.03 5.74
N THR A 166 -18.23 -7.89 6.61
CA THR A 166 -18.61 -6.66 7.30
C THR A 166 -17.78 -6.43 8.55
N ASP A 167 -17.04 -7.45 9.01
CA ASP A 167 -16.33 -7.46 10.28
C ASP A 167 -14.85 -7.80 10.01
N PHE A 168 -13.98 -6.81 10.17
CA PHE A 168 -12.56 -6.95 9.85
C PHE A 168 -11.69 -6.15 10.82
N ARG A 169 -10.40 -6.49 10.88
CA ARG A 169 -9.43 -5.80 11.73
C ARG A 169 -8.52 -4.93 10.89
N VAL A 170 -8.39 -3.67 11.30
CA VAL A 170 -7.46 -2.72 10.67
C VAL A 170 -6.35 -2.31 11.61
N LYS A 171 -5.22 -1.95 11.02
CA LYS A 171 -4.06 -1.32 11.64
C LYS A 171 -4.00 0.12 11.18
N ALA A 172 -4.01 1.08 12.10
CA ALA A 172 -3.85 2.51 11.79
C ALA A 172 -2.64 3.08 12.54
N GLU A 173 -2.04 4.13 11.99
CA GLU A 173 -0.92 4.84 12.63
C GLU A 173 -1.43 5.93 13.58
N ASN A 174 -2.47 6.66 13.17
CA ASN A 174 -3.08 7.72 13.95
C ASN A 174 -4.44 7.31 14.49
N ARG A 175 -4.82 7.88 15.64
CA ARG A 175 -6.18 7.75 16.17
C ARG A 175 -7.11 8.59 15.32
N ILE A 176 -8.30 8.06 15.05
CA ILE A 176 -9.40 8.92 14.62
C ILE A 176 -10.04 9.49 15.86
N GLU A 177 -9.97 10.80 15.97
CA GLU A 177 -10.78 11.55 16.92
C GLU A 177 -12.20 11.57 16.38
N VAL A 178 -13.01 10.63 16.85
CA VAL A 178 -14.47 10.74 16.74
C VAL A 178 -14.87 11.62 17.91
N GLU A 179 -15.17 12.90 17.63
CA GLU A 179 -15.77 13.77 18.63
C GLU A 179 -17.06 13.11 19.14
N ASP A 180 -17.25 13.04 20.46
CA ASP A 180 -18.43 12.49 21.16
C ASP A 180 -19.74 13.27 20.87
N GLU A 181 -19.77 14.06 19.79
CA GLU A 181 -20.95 14.75 19.32
C GLU A 181 -21.85 13.78 18.56
N GLN A 182 -23.10 13.76 18.99
CA GLN A 182 -24.13 12.75 18.78
C GLN A 182 -24.52 12.43 17.31
N HIS A 183 -23.81 12.96 16.30
CA HIS A 183 -24.25 12.95 14.90
C HIS A 183 -23.15 12.88 13.80
N LYS A 184 -21.87 12.57 14.08
CA LYS A 184 -20.89 12.31 13.00
C LYS A 184 -20.80 10.82 12.67
N SER A 185 -21.42 10.40 11.56
CA SER A 185 -21.23 9.06 11.00
C SER A 185 -19.78 8.88 10.51
N LEU A 186 -19.16 7.75 10.89
CA LEU A 186 -17.85 7.35 10.40
C LEU A 186 -18.01 6.45 9.17
N TYR A 187 -17.18 6.67 8.17
CA TYR A 187 -17.17 5.89 6.94
C TYR A 187 -15.82 5.22 6.73
N VAL A 188 -15.84 4.06 6.08
CA VAL A 188 -14.67 3.42 5.52
C VAL A 188 -14.76 3.45 4.00
N VAL A 189 -13.65 3.76 3.34
CA VAL A 189 -13.54 3.84 1.87
C VAL A 189 -12.34 3.02 1.43
N PHE A 190 -12.52 2.13 0.45
CA PHE A 190 -11.43 1.37 -0.12
C PHE A 190 -10.57 2.25 -1.04
N LEU A 191 -9.24 2.10 -0.97
CA LEU A 191 -8.31 2.79 -1.86
C LEU A 191 -7.57 1.81 -2.79
N ALA A 192 -6.77 0.92 -2.22
CA ALA A 192 -5.93 0.00 -2.98
C ALA A 192 -5.56 -1.24 -2.16
N ASN A 193 -5.18 -2.35 -2.82
CA ASN A 193 -4.59 -3.51 -2.16
C ASN A 193 -3.08 -3.52 -2.37
N ILE A 194 -2.32 -3.21 -1.32
CA ILE A 194 -0.85 -3.09 -1.39
C ILE A 194 -0.13 -4.38 -0.99
N THR A 195 -0.81 -5.53 -1.01
CA THR A 195 -0.19 -6.83 -0.67
C THR A 195 1.01 -7.13 -1.54
N THR A 196 0.92 -6.80 -2.83
CA THR A 196 2.01 -6.98 -3.78
C THR A 196 3.20 -6.10 -3.40
N ASN A 197 2.96 -4.81 -3.17
CA ASN A 197 3.99 -3.84 -2.80
C ASN A 197 4.68 -4.26 -1.48
N GLN A 198 3.90 -4.71 -0.49
CA GLN A 198 4.43 -5.29 0.75
C GLN A 198 5.31 -6.53 0.51
N ARG A 199 4.92 -7.44 -0.39
CA ARG A 199 5.72 -8.64 -0.69
C ARG A 199 7.05 -8.26 -1.32
N ILE A 200 7.04 -7.28 -2.23
CA ILE A 200 8.26 -6.75 -2.85
C ILE A 200 9.16 -6.12 -1.79
N TRP A 201 8.63 -5.22 -0.96
CA TRP A 201 9.39 -4.60 0.13
C TRP A 201 10.03 -5.64 1.05
N ASN A 202 9.27 -6.66 1.47
CA ASN A 202 9.81 -7.74 2.29
C ASN A 202 10.94 -8.50 1.58
N ALA A 203 10.83 -8.75 0.28
CA ALA A 203 11.88 -9.40 -0.49
C ALA A 203 13.16 -8.54 -0.54
N LEU A 204 13.01 -7.22 -0.74
CA LEU A 204 14.13 -6.27 -0.72
C LEU A 204 14.81 -6.22 0.66
N CYS A 205 14.03 -6.16 1.75
CA CYS A 205 14.56 -5.99 3.11
C CYS A 205 15.06 -7.29 3.76
N MET A 206 14.45 -8.44 3.47
CA MET A 206 14.83 -9.71 4.11
C MET A 206 16.14 -10.30 3.57
N ARG A 207 16.69 -9.78 2.46
CA ARG A 207 17.96 -10.22 1.88
C ARG A 207 18.03 -11.75 1.77
N LYS A 208 16.99 -12.39 1.24
CA LYS A 208 16.94 -13.85 1.04
C LYS A 208 17.51 -14.21 -0.32
N ASN A 209 17.99 -15.44 -0.46
CA ASN A 209 18.52 -15.98 -1.72
C ASN A 209 19.72 -15.18 -2.28
N LEU A 210 20.57 -14.65 -1.40
CA LEU A 210 21.73 -13.83 -1.80
C LEU A 210 22.66 -14.57 -2.76
N ASP A 211 22.92 -15.86 -2.54
CA ASP A 211 23.76 -16.68 -3.42
C ASP A 211 23.25 -16.69 -4.88
N ILE A 212 21.93 -16.68 -5.06
CA ILE A 212 21.30 -16.60 -6.40
C ILE A 212 21.50 -15.21 -6.99
N ILE A 213 21.29 -14.16 -6.19
CA ILE A 213 21.46 -12.78 -6.65
C ILE A 213 22.93 -12.51 -7.00
N GLU A 214 23.88 -12.94 -6.16
CA GLU A 214 25.32 -12.87 -6.43
C GLU A 214 25.71 -13.65 -7.69
N THR A 215 25.12 -14.83 -7.91
CA THR A 215 25.33 -15.60 -9.13
C THR A 215 24.81 -14.86 -10.36
N VAL A 216 23.65 -14.22 -10.27
CA VAL A 216 23.06 -13.42 -11.35
C VAL A 216 23.91 -12.19 -11.65
N LEU A 217 24.43 -11.52 -10.62
CA LEU A 217 25.29 -10.34 -10.77
C LEU A 217 26.69 -10.69 -11.32
N SER A 218 27.23 -11.86 -10.99
CA SER A 218 28.56 -12.29 -11.43
C SER A 218 28.58 -12.91 -12.84
N LYS A 219 27.48 -13.51 -13.30
CA LYS A 219 27.38 -14.12 -14.64
C LYS A 219 26.90 -13.12 -15.70
N ASN A 220 27.81 -12.24 -16.07
CA ASN A 220 27.59 -11.18 -17.06
C ASN A 220 27.92 -11.60 -18.51
N ASP A 221 28.04 -12.91 -18.79
CA ASP A 221 28.29 -13.41 -20.15
C ASP A 221 26.98 -13.62 -20.90
N ARG A 222 26.61 -12.60 -21.70
CA ARG A 222 25.75 -12.48 -22.91
C ARG A 222 24.67 -13.53 -23.28
N LEU A 223 24.31 -14.48 -22.43
CA LEU A 223 23.20 -15.42 -22.57
C LEU A 223 22.20 -15.30 -21.41
N SER A 224 22.45 -14.40 -20.46
CA SER A 224 21.69 -14.30 -19.23
C SER A 224 20.46 -13.40 -19.32
N LEU A 225 20.23 -12.59 -20.36
CA LEU A 225 18.99 -11.78 -20.44
C LEU A 225 17.72 -12.63 -20.43
N LEU A 226 17.73 -13.78 -21.12
CA LEU A 226 16.57 -14.69 -21.10
C LEU A 226 16.40 -15.36 -19.73
N GLN A 227 17.51 -15.75 -19.07
CA GLN A 227 17.47 -16.25 -17.69
C GLN A 227 17.12 -15.15 -16.68
N PHE A 228 17.45 -13.89 -16.93
CA PHE A 228 17.15 -12.74 -16.10
C PHE A 228 15.65 -12.40 -16.17
N PHE A 229 15.07 -12.42 -17.38
CA PHE A 229 13.63 -12.35 -17.57
C PHE A 229 12.91 -13.53 -16.92
N ILE A 230 13.45 -14.74 -17.04
CA ILE A 230 12.91 -15.95 -16.39
C ILE A 230 13.03 -15.82 -14.87
N PHE A 231 14.19 -15.57 -14.28
CA PHE A 231 14.35 -15.49 -12.81
C PHE A 231 13.62 -14.30 -12.19
N SER A 232 13.59 -13.14 -12.87
CA SER A 232 12.74 -12.02 -12.48
C SER A 232 11.26 -12.39 -12.54
N SER A 233 10.81 -13.14 -13.56
CA SER A 233 9.41 -13.58 -13.70
C SER A 233 9.00 -14.78 -12.83
N TYR A 234 9.95 -15.55 -12.28
CA TYR A 234 9.65 -16.71 -11.42
C TYR A 234 9.80 -16.43 -9.92
N ILE A 235 10.59 -15.42 -9.50
CA ILE A 235 10.71 -15.00 -8.09
C ILE A 235 9.82 -13.79 -7.78
N PHE A 236 9.67 -12.88 -8.74
CA PHE A 236 8.65 -11.83 -8.71
C PHE A 236 7.59 -12.21 -9.75
N LEU A 237 6.33 -12.35 -9.33
CA LEU A 237 5.26 -12.67 -10.29
C LEU A 237 5.38 -11.78 -11.54
N PRO A 238 5.17 -12.31 -12.77
CA PRO A 238 5.44 -11.60 -14.02
C PRO A 238 4.67 -10.28 -14.18
N ILE A 239 3.63 -10.05 -13.40
CA ILE A 239 2.85 -8.80 -13.38
C ILE A 239 3.63 -7.66 -12.71
N ILE A 240 4.52 -7.98 -11.77
CA ILE A 240 5.22 -7.02 -10.90
C ILE A 240 6.36 -6.32 -11.64
N CYS A 241 7.21 -7.06 -12.33
CA CYS A 241 8.33 -6.47 -13.05
C CYS A 241 7.85 -5.69 -14.28
N LEU A 242 6.78 -6.14 -14.95
CA LEU A 242 6.22 -5.42 -16.11
C LEU A 242 5.58 -4.10 -15.72
N LYS A 243 4.86 -4.01 -14.59
CA LYS A 243 4.27 -2.75 -14.12
C LYS A 243 5.34 -1.76 -13.65
N LEU A 244 6.27 -2.20 -12.80
CA LEU A 244 7.33 -1.35 -12.29
C LEU A 244 8.28 -0.91 -13.41
N MET A 245 8.67 -1.81 -14.33
CA MET A 245 9.49 -1.41 -15.50
C MET A 245 8.73 -0.48 -16.44
N ALA A 246 7.47 -0.75 -16.80
CA ALA A 246 6.71 0.14 -17.68
C ALA A 246 6.47 1.53 -17.04
N PHE A 247 6.27 1.58 -15.72
CA PHE A 247 6.12 2.82 -14.98
C PHE A 247 7.43 3.63 -14.92
N ILE A 248 8.56 2.97 -14.65
CA ILE A 248 9.90 3.59 -14.72
C ILE A 248 10.18 4.07 -16.15
N ASP A 249 9.86 3.27 -17.18
CA ASP A 249 10.12 3.63 -18.58
C ASP A 249 9.29 4.86 -19.01
N GLN A 250 8.01 4.93 -18.63
CA GLN A 250 7.14 6.09 -18.90
C GLN A 250 7.62 7.38 -18.23
N ARG A 251 8.14 7.31 -16.99
CA ARG A 251 8.62 8.49 -16.25
C ARG A 251 10.06 8.90 -16.59
N CYS A 252 10.95 7.94 -16.85
CA CYS A 252 12.36 8.22 -17.19
C CYS A 252 12.55 8.68 -18.64
N PHE A 253 11.69 8.26 -19.58
CA PHE A 253 11.80 8.60 -21.00
C PHE A 253 10.79 9.63 -21.51
N GLY A 254 9.91 10.16 -20.64
CA GLY A 254 8.93 11.22 -20.95
C GLY A 254 9.51 12.63 -21.19
N LEU A 255 10.75 12.74 -21.70
CA LEU A 255 11.38 14.00 -22.15
C LEU A 255 11.68 13.93 -23.65
N TYR A 256 10.65 13.68 -24.45
CA TYR A 256 10.63 14.05 -25.86
C TYR A 256 9.18 14.39 -26.24
N ASP A 257 8.79 15.62 -25.92
CA ASP A 257 7.96 16.50 -26.75
C ASP A 257 8.20 17.96 -26.33
#